data_AF-A0A0D6B1E4-F1
#
_entry.id   AF-A0A0D6B1E4-F1
#
_cell.length_a   1.000
_cell.length_b   1.000
_cell.length_c   1.000
_cell.angle_alpha   90.00
_cell.angle_beta   90.00
_cell.angle_gamma   90.00
#
_symmetry.space_group_name_H-M   'P 1'
#
loop_
_entity.id
_entity.type
_entity.pdbx_description
1 polymer ?
#
loop_
_entity_poly.entity_id
_entity_poly.type
_entity_poly.pdbx_seq_one_letter_code
_entity_poly.pdbx_strand_id
1 'polypeptide(L)'
;MILRAVLLAGAALVLGASGEVVDVPSGQSVTHLDTITGEPGPAGLTVRFRFLAPDIAQDEGSMPATLAQGDMDYLCAEFALPRLAETGPEPAQVIITLMDRPVPFGQSDPEATQFFEAYRPEAGRCIWEGF
;
A
#
# COMPACT_ATOMS: atom_id res chain seq x y z
N MET A 1 15.55 -13.91 54.56
CA MET A 1 15.03 -12.92 53.59
C MET A 1 16.11 -12.63 52.56
N ILE A 2 16.13 -13.31 51.39
CA ILE A 2 16.59 -12.68 50.13
C ILE A 2 15.90 -13.43 48.98
N LEU A 3 14.91 -12.78 48.37
CA LEU A 3 14.11 -13.27 47.25
C LEU A 3 14.94 -13.10 45.96
N ARG A 4 15.24 -14.19 45.23
CA ARG A 4 15.89 -14.12 43.91
C ARG A 4 14.85 -13.76 42.86
N ALA A 5 14.89 -12.53 42.37
CA ALA A 5 14.11 -12.09 41.23
C ALA A 5 14.60 -12.81 39.96
N VAL A 6 13.70 -13.58 39.33
CA VAL A 6 13.92 -14.14 38.00
C VAL A 6 13.46 -13.09 37.00
N LEU A 7 14.40 -12.53 36.23
CA LEU A 7 14.08 -11.68 35.08
C LEU A 7 13.56 -12.59 33.95
N LEU A 8 12.27 -12.49 33.65
CA LEU A 8 11.73 -13.00 32.38
C LEU A 8 12.08 -11.97 31.29
N ALA A 9 13.02 -12.31 30.40
CA ALA A 9 13.21 -11.60 29.16
C ALA A 9 11.99 -11.84 28.26
N GLY A 10 11.15 -10.82 28.06
CA GLY A 10 10.05 -10.86 27.11
C GLY A 10 10.58 -10.89 25.68
N ALA A 11 10.35 -11.98 24.97
CA ALA A 11 10.57 -12.03 23.53
C ALA A 11 9.52 -11.13 22.84
N ALA A 12 9.97 -10.03 22.23
CA ALA A 12 9.12 -9.25 21.34
C ALA A 12 8.86 -10.07 20.08
N LEU A 13 7.62 -10.50 19.87
CA LEU A 13 7.19 -11.07 18.60
C LEU A 13 7.13 -9.95 17.57
N VAL A 14 8.12 -9.91 16.66
CA VAL A 14 7.99 -9.16 15.41
C VAL A 14 7.05 -9.96 14.53
N LEU A 15 5.77 -9.59 14.48
CA LEU A 15 4.89 -10.06 13.41
C LEU A 15 5.42 -9.46 12.10
N GLY A 16 6.09 -10.27 11.29
CA GLY A 16 6.39 -9.91 9.91
C GLY A 16 5.08 -9.59 9.18
N ALA A 17 5.07 -8.57 8.35
CA ALA A 17 3.94 -8.25 7.48
C ALA A 17 3.66 -9.48 6.58
N SER A 18 2.59 -10.21 6.88
CA SER A 18 2.13 -11.35 6.09
C SER A 18 1.29 -10.85 4.92
N GLY A 19 1.94 -10.26 3.93
CA GLY A 19 1.31 -9.75 2.71
C GLY A 19 1.80 -10.48 1.45
N GLU A 20 1.03 -10.40 0.36
CA GLU A 20 1.45 -10.90 -0.95
C GLU A 20 2.60 -10.04 -1.47
N VAL A 21 3.76 -10.64 -1.77
CA VAL A 21 4.86 -9.95 -2.43
C VAL A 21 4.51 -9.78 -3.91
N VAL A 22 4.67 -8.57 -4.43
CA VAL A 22 4.34 -8.23 -5.81
C VAL A 22 5.61 -7.76 -6.52
N ASP A 23 5.98 -8.45 -7.60
CA ASP A 23 7.07 -8.00 -8.47
C ASP A 23 6.63 -6.76 -9.23
N VAL A 24 7.42 -5.69 -9.16
CA VAL A 24 7.15 -4.41 -9.84
C VAL A 24 8.28 -4.03 -10.81
N PRO A 25 8.01 -3.23 -11.85
CA PRO A 25 8.99 -2.88 -12.89
C PRO A 25 10.32 -2.31 -12.39
N SER A 26 10.32 -1.52 -11.31
CA SER A 26 11.54 -0.96 -10.74
C SER A 26 12.44 -2.00 -10.05
N GLY A 27 11.90 -3.17 -9.72
CA GLY A 27 12.57 -4.22 -8.96
C GLY A 27 12.62 -4.00 -7.44
N GLN A 28 11.99 -2.94 -6.90
CA GLN A 28 11.91 -2.76 -5.45
C GLN A 28 11.02 -3.82 -4.80
N SER A 29 11.24 -4.05 -3.50
CA SER A 29 10.38 -4.93 -2.72
C SER A 29 9.04 -4.26 -2.44
N VAL A 30 7.96 -4.78 -3.04
CA VAL A 30 6.58 -4.34 -2.79
C VAL A 30 5.77 -5.47 -2.17
N THR A 31 5.04 -5.19 -1.09
CA THR A 31 4.17 -6.16 -0.41
C THR A 31 2.77 -5.57 -0.24
N HIS A 32 1.73 -6.28 -0.67
CA HIS A 32 0.35 -5.88 -0.43
C HIS A 32 0.04 -5.91 1.07
N LEU A 33 -0.40 -4.78 1.62
CA LEU A 33 -0.73 -4.62 3.02
C LEU A 33 -2.21 -4.93 3.28
N ASP A 34 -3.10 -4.17 2.65
CA ASP A 34 -4.55 -4.34 2.74
C ASP A 34 -5.28 -3.68 1.55
N THR A 35 -6.56 -4.01 1.43
CA THR A 35 -7.48 -3.37 0.47
C THR A 35 -8.67 -2.83 1.24
N ILE A 36 -9.00 -1.56 0.97
CA ILE A 36 -10.11 -0.85 1.61
C ILE A 36 -11.16 -0.59 0.55
N THR A 37 -12.39 -1.03 0.80
CA THR A 37 -13.53 -0.94 -0.12
C THR A 37 -14.65 -0.14 0.48
N GLY A 38 -15.45 0.55 -0.35
CA GLY A 38 -16.68 1.18 0.12
C GLY A 38 -16.50 2.62 0.60
N GLU A 39 -15.32 3.21 0.39
CA GLU A 39 -15.06 4.59 0.78
C GLU A 39 -15.80 5.54 -0.17
N PRO A 40 -16.57 6.51 0.36
CA PRO A 40 -17.11 7.61 -0.44
C PRO A 40 -15.96 8.49 -0.92
N GLY A 41 -15.65 8.43 -2.22
CA GLY A 41 -14.73 9.37 -2.87
C GLY A 41 -15.47 10.51 -3.57
N PRO A 42 -14.79 11.60 -3.93
CA PRO A 42 -15.38 12.71 -4.70
C PRO A 42 -15.96 12.26 -6.05
N ALA A 43 -15.42 11.17 -6.63
CA ALA A 43 -15.89 10.56 -7.87
C ALA A 43 -16.92 9.43 -7.67
N GLY A 44 -17.18 9.00 -6.43
CA GLY A 44 -18.05 7.86 -6.10
C GLY A 44 -17.33 6.75 -5.34
N LEU A 45 -17.80 5.50 -5.53
CA LEU A 45 -17.25 4.33 -4.85
C LEU A 45 -15.74 4.21 -5.12
N THR A 46 -14.94 4.24 -4.07
CA THR A 46 -13.48 4.11 -4.16
C THR A 46 -13.01 2.80 -3.57
N VAL A 47 -12.04 2.16 -4.22
CA VAL A 47 -11.29 1.03 -3.69
C VAL A 47 -9.83 1.42 -3.58
N ARG A 48 -9.22 1.25 -2.42
CA ARG A 48 -7.82 1.58 -2.16
C ARG A 48 -7.02 0.31 -1.94
N PHE A 49 -5.98 0.11 -2.73
CA PHE A 49 -4.98 -0.94 -2.52
C PHE A 49 -3.73 -0.31 -1.91
N ARG A 50 -3.30 -0.85 -0.78
CA ARG A 50 -2.20 -0.30 0.01
C ARG A 50 -1.05 -1.28 0.05
N PHE A 51 0.16 -0.79 -0.17
CA PHE A 51 1.36 -1.61 -0.28
C PHE A 51 2.50 -1.03 0.56
N LEU A 52 3.29 -1.92 1.17
CA LEU A 52 4.58 -1.58 1.73
C LEU A 52 5.63 -1.56 0.62
N ALA A 53 6.41 -0.48 0.55
CA ALA A 53 7.50 -0.28 -0.40
C ALA A 53 8.67 0.42 0.32
N PRO A 54 9.51 -0.32 1.07
CA PRO A 54 10.54 0.28 1.95
C PRO A 54 11.52 1.21 1.23
N ASP A 55 11.79 0.97 -0.07
CA ASP A 55 12.80 1.68 -0.85
C ASP A 55 12.40 3.12 -1.22
N ILE A 56 11.17 3.56 -0.90
CA ILE A 56 10.72 4.95 -1.07
C ILE A 56 11.05 5.84 0.14
N ALA A 57 11.59 5.29 1.23
CA ALA A 57 11.94 6.05 2.44
C ALA A 57 12.90 7.21 2.12
N GLN A 58 12.72 8.39 2.71
CA GLN A 58 13.55 9.57 2.39
C GLN A 58 15.03 9.44 2.81
N ASP A 59 15.31 8.76 3.92
CA ASP A 59 16.66 8.71 4.51
C ASP A 59 17.51 7.53 4.00
N GLU A 60 16.87 6.44 3.56
CA GLU A 60 17.53 5.18 3.16
C GLU A 60 17.09 4.68 1.77
N GLY A 61 16.02 5.26 1.21
CA GLY A 61 15.45 4.85 -0.06
C GLY A 61 16.22 5.38 -1.26
N SER A 62 16.39 4.53 -2.25
CA SER A 62 17.04 4.87 -3.52
C SER A 62 16.04 5.18 -4.63
N MET A 63 14.74 5.11 -4.35
CA MET A 63 13.68 5.17 -5.35
C MET A 63 13.20 6.61 -5.62
N PRO A 64 13.47 7.20 -6.79
CA PRO A 64 12.87 8.47 -7.18
C PRO A 64 11.37 8.32 -7.41
N ALA A 65 10.61 9.38 -7.12
CA ALA A 65 9.15 9.40 -7.26
C ALA A 65 8.66 9.00 -8.67
N THR A 66 9.43 9.31 -9.72
CA THR A 66 9.08 8.94 -11.10
C THR A 66 9.13 7.44 -11.37
N LEU A 67 10.06 6.70 -10.74
CA LEU A 67 10.10 5.24 -10.85
C LEU A 67 9.00 4.60 -9.99
N ALA A 68 8.76 5.15 -8.80
CA ALA A 68 7.66 4.71 -7.95
C ALA A 68 6.29 4.88 -8.65
N GLN A 69 6.08 5.97 -9.40
CA GLN A 69 4.87 6.17 -10.18
C GLN A 69 4.67 5.07 -11.24
N GLY A 70 5.74 4.67 -11.94
CA GLY A 70 5.67 3.56 -12.91
C GLY A 70 5.28 2.22 -12.26
N ASP A 71 5.73 1.97 -11.02
CA ASP A 71 5.28 0.80 -10.26
C ASP A 71 3.80 0.92 -9.86
N MET A 72 3.33 2.12 -9.50
CA MET A 72 1.93 2.33 -9.14
C MET A 72 0.99 2.12 -10.33
N ASP A 73 1.40 2.54 -11.54
CA ASP A 73 0.66 2.24 -12.78
C ASP A 73 0.54 0.74 -13.00
N TYR A 74 1.65 0.01 -12.85
CA TYR A 74 1.70 -1.44 -12.96
C TYR A 74 0.83 -2.13 -11.90
N LEU A 75 0.93 -1.72 -10.64
CA LEU A 75 0.12 -2.23 -9.55
C LEU A 75 -1.37 -1.99 -9.79
N CYS A 76 -1.75 -0.87 -10.40
CA CYS A 76 -3.14 -0.67 -10.78
C CYS A 76 -3.58 -1.67 -11.85
N ALA A 77 -2.83 -1.76 -12.96
CA ALA A 77 -3.22 -2.55 -14.12
C ALA A 77 -3.18 -4.07 -13.86
N GLU A 78 -2.12 -4.56 -13.21
CA GLU A 78 -1.82 -5.98 -13.11
C GLU A 78 -2.23 -6.58 -11.75
N PHE A 79 -2.29 -5.76 -10.70
CA PHE A 79 -2.67 -6.24 -9.37
C PHE A 79 -4.11 -5.87 -9.00
N ALA A 80 -4.44 -4.57 -9.04
CA ALA A 80 -5.70 -4.05 -8.53
C ALA A 80 -6.88 -4.36 -9.45
N LEU A 81 -6.74 -4.07 -10.75
CA LEU A 81 -7.83 -4.21 -11.72
C LEU A 81 -8.38 -5.65 -11.81
N PRO A 82 -7.56 -6.72 -11.86
CA PRO A 82 -8.06 -8.09 -11.85
C PRO A 82 -8.75 -8.51 -10.53
N ARG A 83 -8.53 -7.75 -9.46
CA ARG A 83 -9.10 -8.00 -8.12
C ARG A 83 -10.34 -7.16 -7.85
N LEU A 84 -10.77 -6.32 -8.78
CA LEU A 84 -12.06 -5.64 -8.67
C LEU A 84 -13.20 -6.67 -8.81
N ALA A 85 -14.25 -6.52 -8.00
CA ALA A 85 -15.34 -7.48 -7.97
C ALA A 85 -16.12 -7.49 -9.29
N GLU A 86 -16.15 -8.61 -10.01
CA GLU A 86 -16.95 -8.77 -11.23
C GLU A 86 -18.47 -8.72 -10.96
N THR A 87 -18.89 -9.02 -9.73
CA THR A 87 -20.30 -9.12 -9.34
C THR A 87 -20.84 -7.88 -8.63
N GLY A 88 -20.00 -6.86 -8.42
CA GLY A 88 -20.36 -5.60 -7.73
C GLY A 88 -20.39 -4.40 -8.68
N PRO A 89 -20.84 -3.22 -8.21
CA PRO A 89 -20.67 -1.99 -8.96
C PRO A 89 -19.18 -1.73 -9.20
N GLU A 90 -18.82 -1.41 -10.44
CA GLU A 90 -17.46 -0.99 -10.79
C GLU A 90 -17.12 0.28 -9.99
N PRO A 91 -15.99 0.31 -9.27
CA PRO A 91 -15.62 1.50 -8.51
C PRO A 91 -15.33 2.66 -9.45
N ALA A 92 -15.73 3.86 -9.07
CA ALA A 92 -15.41 5.06 -9.83
C ALA A 92 -13.92 5.40 -9.78
N GLN A 93 -13.23 4.95 -8.72
CA GLN A 93 -11.82 5.23 -8.53
C GLN A 93 -11.10 4.07 -7.83
N VAL A 94 -9.91 3.78 -8.30
CA VAL A 94 -8.91 2.94 -7.66
C VAL A 94 -7.80 3.85 -7.15
N ILE A 95 -7.45 3.73 -5.87
CA ILE A 95 -6.31 4.44 -5.30
C ILE A 95 -5.22 3.44 -4.97
N ILE A 96 -4.04 3.63 -5.57
CA ILE A 96 -2.83 2.91 -5.19
C ILE A 96 -2.10 3.73 -4.15
N THR A 97 -1.67 3.10 -3.06
CA THR A 97 -0.86 3.73 -2.02
C THR A 97 0.40 2.92 -1.79
N LEU A 98 1.56 3.55 -1.97
CA LEU A 98 2.83 3.04 -1.50
C LEU A 98 3.19 3.71 -0.18
N MET A 99 3.68 2.94 0.80
CA MET A 99 4.18 3.45 2.07
C MET A 99 5.45 2.72 2.49
N ASP A 100 6.48 3.43 2.94
CA ASP A 100 7.75 2.83 3.37
C ASP A 100 7.59 1.98 4.65
N ARG A 101 6.61 2.36 5.49
CA ARG A 101 6.22 1.68 6.72
C ARG A 101 4.70 1.62 6.87
N PRO A 102 4.15 0.67 7.66
CA PRO A 102 2.72 0.57 7.86
C PRO A 102 2.15 1.80 8.57
N VAL A 103 1.18 2.47 7.94
CA VAL A 103 0.40 3.55 8.56
C VAL A 103 -1.05 3.07 8.70
N PRO A 104 -1.68 3.05 9.90
CA PRO A 104 -3.08 2.65 10.01
C PRO A 104 -4.00 3.56 9.17
N PHE A 105 -5.02 2.97 8.54
CA PHE A 105 -5.94 3.77 7.72
C PHE A 105 -6.62 4.89 8.53
N GLY A 106 -6.75 6.06 7.91
CA GLY A 106 -7.33 7.25 8.54
C GLY A 106 -6.42 7.93 9.56
N GLN A 107 -5.19 7.44 9.77
CA GLN A 107 -4.20 8.07 10.64
C GLN A 107 -3.13 8.78 9.82
N SER A 108 -2.47 9.74 10.45
CA SER A 108 -1.30 10.41 9.91
C SER A 108 -0.05 9.96 10.65
N ASP A 109 1.02 9.73 9.90
CA ASP A 109 2.35 9.46 10.43
C ASP A 109 3.33 10.40 9.70
N PRO A 110 3.89 11.42 10.38
CA PRO A 110 4.80 12.38 9.75
C PRO A 110 6.15 11.77 9.35
N GLU A 111 6.50 10.61 9.91
CA GLU A 111 7.76 9.92 9.62
C GLU A 111 7.61 8.94 8.45
N ALA A 112 6.38 8.64 8.03
CA ALA A 112 6.11 7.73 6.92
C ALA A 112 6.15 8.48 5.58
N THR A 113 6.92 7.96 4.64
CA THR A 113 6.83 8.40 3.24
C THR A 113 5.69 7.65 2.57
N GLN A 114 4.75 8.40 2.00
CA GLN A 114 3.60 7.83 1.30
C GLN A 114 3.40 8.49 -0.06
N PHE A 115 3.19 7.67 -1.08
CA PHE A 115 2.77 8.11 -2.40
C PHE A 115 1.35 7.61 -2.69
N PHE A 116 0.56 8.46 -3.33
CA PHE A 116 -0.83 8.21 -3.64
C PHE A 116 -1.07 8.52 -5.11
N GLU A 117 -1.69 7.58 -5.83
CA GLU A 117 -2.11 7.80 -7.22
C GLU A 117 -3.54 7.32 -7.38
N ALA A 118 -4.31 8.10 -8.15
CA ALA A 118 -5.70 7.84 -8.46
C ALA A 118 -5.84 7.37 -9.91
N TYR A 119 -6.65 6.34 -10.09
CA TYR A 119 -6.96 5.78 -11.39
C TYR A 119 -8.45 5.58 -11.53
N ARG A 120 -9.00 5.91 -12.69
CA ARG A 120 -10.33 5.47 -13.10
C ARG A 120 -10.22 4.12 -13.82
N PRO A 121 -10.85 3.06 -13.30
CA PRO A 121 -10.97 1.83 -14.08
C PRO A 121 -11.93 2.07 -15.24
N GLU A 122 -11.48 1.78 -16.46
CA GLU A 122 -12.27 1.97 -17.67
C GLU A 122 -11.84 0.99 -18.76
N ALA A 123 -12.79 0.16 -19.21
CA ALA A 123 -12.57 -0.81 -20.29
C ALA A 123 -11.34 -1.71 -20.08
N GLY A 124 -11.18 -2.23 -18.85
CA GLY A 124 -10.06 -3.11 -18.51
C GLY A 124 -8.70 -2.41 -18.45
N ARG A 125 -8.68 -1.09 -18.17
CA ARG A 125 -7.45 -0.32 -18.00
C ARG A 125 -7.57 0.61 -16.80
N CYS A 126 -6.43 0.97 -16.22
CA CYS A 126 -6.34 2.06 -15.25
C CYS A 126 -6.01 3.36 -15.97
N ILE A 127 -6.93 4.33 -15.97
CA ILE A 127 -6.71 5.66 -16.51
C ILE A 127 -6.25 6.57 -15.36
N TRP A 128 -4.99 7.00 -15.40
CA TRP A 128 -4.44 7.90 -14.38
C TRP A 128 -5.19 9.24 -14.34
N GLU A 129 -5.60 9.66 -13.15
CA GLU A 129 -6.33 10.93 -12.91
C GLU A 129 -5.50 11.95 -12.13
N GLY A 130 -4.34 11.55 -11.60
CA GLY A 130 -3.43 12.40 -10.84
C GLY A 130 -3.95 12.81 -9.46
N PHE A 131 -3.03 13.37 -8.67
CA PHE A 131 -3.29 14.11 -7.44
C PHE A 131 -2.58 15.47 -7.47
#